data_AF-A0A949ZC79-F1
#
_entry.id   AF-A0A949ZC79-F1
#
_cell.length_a   1.000
_cell.length_b   1.000
_cell.length_c   1.000
_cell.angle_alpha   90.00
_cell.angle_beta   90.00
_cell.angle_gamma   90.00
#
_symmetry.space_group_name_H-M   'P 1'
#
loop_
_entity.id
_entity.type
_entity.pdbx_description
1 polymer ?
#
loop_
_entity_poly.entity_id
_entity_poly.type
_entity_poly.pdbx_seq_one_letter_code
_entity_poly.pdbx_strand_id
1 'polypeptide(L)'
;MSQSSGASQRASPTLPSGTVTFLFTDIEGSTQRWESHRAEMESAVSRHDALLRTAVAAHGGVVFKTVGDAVCAAFARPQDA
;
A
#
# COMPACT_ATOMS: atom_id res chain seq x y z
N MET A 1 20.82 31.78 -23.20
CA MET A 1 21.23 30.36 -23.13
C MET A 1 21.16 29.97 -21.65
N SER A 2 19.96 29.89 -21.07
CA SER A 2 19.17 28.66 -20.89
C SER A 2 19.93 27.55 -20.16
N GLN A 3 19.80 27.49 -18.84
CA GLN A 3 19.92 26.24 -18.11
C GLN A 3 18.52 25.87 -17.61
N SER A 4 17.95 24.88 -18.30
CA SER A 4 16.72 24.20 -17.92
C SER A 4 17.07 23.20 -16.82
N SER A 5 16.72 23.50 -15.57
CA SER A 5 16.67 22.49 -14.50
C SER A 5 15.43 21.64 -14.71
N GLY A 6 15.59 20.47 -15.32
CA GLY A 6 14.56 19.44 -15.36
C GLY A 6 14.32 18.91 -13.95
N ALA A 7 13.25 19.37 -13.30
CA ALA A 7 12.73 18.70 -12.11
C ALA A 7 12.35 17.27 -12.51
N SER A 8 13.00 16.26 -11.90
CA SER A 8 12.65 14.86 -12.07
C SER A 8 11.24 14.64 -11.55
N GLN A 9 10.24 14.67 -12.44
CA GLN A 9 8.86 14.33 -12.12
C GLN A 9 8.85 12.86 -11.66
N ARG A 10 8.62 12.61 -10.36
CA ARG A 10 8.29 11.26 -9.90
C ARG A 10 6.98 10.91 -10.59
N ALA A 11 7.02 9.96 -11.52
CA ALA A 11 5.82 9.46 -12.16
C ALA A 11 4.86 8.96 -11.07
N SER A 12 3.67 9.56 -11.02
CA SER A 12 2.57 9.05 -10.20
C SER A 12 2.29 7.62 -10.67
N PRO A 13 2.13 6.64 -9.78
CA PRO A 13 1.78 5.28 -10.20
C PRO A 13 0.46 5.33 -10.97
N THR A 14 0.47 4.80 -12.20
CA THR A 14 -0.73 4.71 -13.02
C THR A 14 -1.72 3.78 -12.32
N LEU A 15 -2.91 4.29 -12.00
CA LEU A 15 -3.97 3.49 -11.40
C LEU A 15 -4.65 2.60 -12.47
N PRO A 16 -5.07 1.37 -12.12
CA PRO A 16 -5.88 0.54 -13.01
C PRO A 16 -7.18 1.25 -13.43
N SER A 17 -7.63 1.00 -14.65
CA SER A 17 -8.87 1.53 -15.21
C SER A 17 -9.67 0.44 -15.92
N GLY A 18 -10.96 0.69 -16.18
CA GLY A 18 -11.88 -0.33 -16.68
C GLY A 18 -12.42 -1.20 -15.54
N THR A 19 -12.35 -2.53 -15.69
CA THR A 19 -12.63 -3.46 -14.58
C THR A 19 -11.45 -3.45 -13.62
N VAL A 20 -11.72 -3.16 -12.34
CA VAL A 20 -10.70 -3.06 -11.29
C VAL A 20 -11.03 -4.06 -10.18
N THR A 21 -10.00 -4.77 -9.70
CA THR A 21 -10.10 -5.61 -8.51
C THR A 21 -9.52 -4.86 -7.32
N PHE A 22 -10.26 -4.84 -6.21
CA PHE A 22 -9.81 -4.23 -4.97
C PHE A 22 -9.48 -5.30 -3.93
N LEU A 23 -8.31 -5.16 -3.31
CA LEU A 23 -7.88 -5.94 -2.15
C LEU A 23 -7.95 -5.04 -0.90
N PHE A 24 -8.55 -5.57 0.15
CA PHE A 24 -8.60 -4.94 1.47
C PHE A 24 -8.04 -5.91 2.49
N THR A 25 -7.09 -5.45 3.29
CA THR A 25 -6.48 -6.23 4.36
C THR A 25 -6.54 -5.46 5.66
N ASP A 26 -6.55 -6.18 6.79
CA ASP A 26 -6.48 -5.62 8.13
C ASP A 26 -5.77 -6.61 9.07
N ILE A 27 -5.20 -6.13 10.18
CA ILE A 27 -4.61 -7.04 11.17
C ILE A 27 -5.70 -7.47 12.15
N GLU A 28 -6.02 -8.77 12.17
CA GLU A 28 -7.04 -9.30 13.08
C GLU A 28 -6.70 -9.05 14.56
N GLY A 29 -7.69 -8.54 15.30
CA GLY A 29 -7.55 -8.23 16.72
C GLY A 29 -6.62 -7.04 17.02
N SER A 30 -6.34 -6.19 16.03
CA SER A 30 -5.40 -5.06 16.19
C SER A 30 -5.78 -4.12 17.32
N THR A 31 -7.06 -3.81 17.52
CA THR A 31 -7.53 -2.95 18.62
C THR A 31 -7.02 -3.43 19.98
N GLN A 32 -7.26 -4.70 20.32
CA GLN A 32 -6.82 -5.28 21.59
C GLN A 32 -5.30 -5.24 21.73
N ARG A 33 -4.58 -5.56 20.66
CA ARG A 33 -3.11 -5.58 20.67
C ARG A 33 -2.52 -4.18 20.76
N TRP A 34 -3.17 -3.17 20.19
CA TRP A 34 -2.77 -1.78 20.33
C TRP A 34 -2.88 -1.30 21.77
N GLU A 35 -3.91 -1.77 22.49
CA GLU A 35 -4.11 -1.47 23.90
C GLU A 35 -3.10 -2.20 24.80
N SER A 36 -2.84 -3.49 24.54
CA SER A 36 -2.00 -4.32 25.42
C SER A 36 -0.51 -4.33 25.07
N HIS A 37 -0.14 -4.11 23.80
CA HIS A 37 1.23 -4.28 23.28
C HIS A 37 1.61 -3.18 22.25
N ARG A 38 1.42 -1.91 22.62
CA ARG A 38 1.60 -0.76 21.69
C ARG A 38 2.90 -0.78 20.88
N ALA A 39 4.05 -0.93 21.54
CA ALA A 39 5.36 -0.89 20.87
C ALA A 39 5.55 -2.04 19.86
N GLU A 40 5.05 -3.23 20.20
CA GLU A 40 5.08 -4.39 19.31
C GLU A 40 4.15 -4.19 18.12
N MET A 41 2.97 -3.59 18.35
CA MET A 41 2.03 -3.26 17.28
C MET A 41 2.56 -2.20 16.32
N GLU A 42 3.27 -1.18 16.80
CA GLU A 42 3.94 -0.20 15.93
C GLU A 42 4.94 -0.86 14.98
N SER A 43 5.75 -1.81 15.50
CA SER A 43 6.67 -2.59 14.69
C SER A 43 5.94 -3.53 13.73
N ALA A 44 4.85 -4.17 14.19
CA ALA A 44 4.07 -5.10 13.38
C ALA A 44 3.39 -4.40 12.20
N VAL A 45 2.77 -3.23 12.43
CA VAL A 45 2.14 -2.42 11.38
C VAL A 45 3.17 -1.93 10.37
N SER A 46 4.33 -1.47 10.83
CA SER A 46 5.42 -1.02 9.94
C SER A 46 5.90 -2.16 9.03
N ARG A 47 6.05 -3.36 9.59
CA ARG A 47 6.41 -4.56 8.82
C ARG A 47 5.30 -5.00 7.86
N HIS A 48 4.05 -4.95 8.31
CA HIS A 48 2.87 -5.29 7.53
C HIS A 48 2.75 -4.39 6.29
N ASP A 49 2.85 -3.07 6.46
CA ASP A 49 2.81 -2.11 5.35
C ASP A 49 3.95 -2.35 4.35
N ALA A 50 5.18 -2.57 4.82
CA ALA A 50 6.31 -2.86 3.94
C ALA A 50 6.14 -4.15 3.12
N LEU A 51 5.65 -5.22 3.76
CA LEU A 51 5.39 -6.49 3.09
C LEU A 51 4.29 -6.35 2.02
N LEU A 52 3.17 -5.70 2.38
CA LEU A 52 2.07 -5.53 1.45
C LEU A 52 2.42 -4.61 0.29
N ARG A 53 3.13 -3.50 0.52
CA ARG A 53 3.60 -2.65 -0.59
C ARG A 53 4.50 -3.42 -1.56
N THR A 54 5.39 -4.26 -1.03
CA THR A 54 6.29 -5.08 -1.85
C THR A 54 5.50 -6.11 -2.66
N ALA A 55 4.60 -6.86 -2.01
CA ALA A 55 3.79 -7.88 -2.66
C ALA A 55 2.85 -7.29 -3.72
N VAL A 56 2.14 -6.21 -3.38
CA VAL A 56 1.24 -5.50 -4.29
C VAL A 56 2.00 -5.00 -5.51
N ALA A 57 3.16 -4.34 -5.32
CA ALA A 57 3.98 -3.86 -6.43
C ALA A 57 4.52 -5.00 -7.31
N ALA A 58 4.94 -6.12 -6.70
CA ALA A 58 5.44 -7.29 -7.44
C ALA A 58 4.39 -7.92 -8.36
N HIS A 59 3.10 -7.76 -8.05
CA HIS A 59 1.98 -8.23 -8.86
C HIS A 59 1.33 -7.11 -9.70
N GLY A 60 1.97 -5.94 -9.80
CA GLY A 60 1.50 -4.83 -10.63
C GLY A 60 0.28 -4.09 -10.06
N GLY A 61 -0.03 -4.27 -8.78
CA GLY A 61 -1.04 -3.51 -8.08
C GLY A 61 -0.53 -2.17 -7.55
N VAL A 62 -1.47 -1.34 -7.08
CA VAL A 62 -1.17 -0.05 -6.45
C VAL A 62 -1.85 0.04 -5.09
N VAL A 63 -1.07 0.25 -4.04
CA VAL A 63 -1.60 0.64 -2.73
C VAL A 63 -2.08 2.08 -2.83
N PHE A 64 -3.40 2.29 -2.81
CA PHE A 64 -4.01 3.62 -2.95
C PHE A 64 -4.44 4.22 -1.60
N LYS A 65 -4.52 3.40 -0.54
CA LYS A 65 -4.90 3.87 0.80
C LYS A 65 -4.33 2.97 1.89
N THR A 66 -3.99 3.58 3.02
CA THR A 66 -3.70 2.92 4.30
C THR A 66 -4.52 3.61 5.39
N VAL A 67 -5.15 2.85 6.29
CA VAL A 67 -5.95 3.41 7.41
C VAL A 67 -5.65 2.61 8.67
N GLY A 68 -4.93 3.21 9.62
CA GLY A 68 -4.42 2.46 10.76
C GLY A 68 -3.49 1.35 10.28
N ASP A 69 -3.84 0.11 10.59
CA ASP A 69 -3.19 -1.12 10.15
C ASP A 69 -3.75 -1.70 8.85
N ALA A 70 -4.87 -1.19 8.36
CA ALA A 70 -5.49 -1.64 7.13
C ALA A 70 -4.78 -1.10 5.87
N VAL A 71 -4.69 -1.93 4.82
CA VAL A 71 -4.15 -1.57 3.50
C VAL A 71 -5.19 -1.85 2.43
N CYS A 72 -5.37 -0.89 1.52
CA CYS A 72 -6.22 -1.02 0.35
C CYS A 72 -5.38 -0.92 -0.94
N ALA A 73 -5.52 -1.92 -1.81
CA ALA A 73 -4.83 -1.99 -3.07
C ALA A 73 -5.78 -2.22 -4.25
N ALA A 74 -5.37 -1.77 -5.43
CA ALA A 74 -6.10 -1.92 -6.68
C ALA A 74 -5.25 -2.67 -7.72
N PHE A 75 -5.87 -3.59 -8.43
CA PHE A 75 -5.26 -4.42 -9.48
C PHE A 75 -6.12 -4.38 -10.75
N ALA A 76 -5.49 -4.57 -11.90
CA ALA A 76 -6.18 -4.62 -13.19
C ALA A 76 -6.95 -5.94 -13.41
N ARG A 77 -6.57 -7.02 -12.71
CA ARG A 77 -7.17 -8.35 -12.88
C ARG A 77 -7.29 -9.08 -11.54
N PRO A 78 -8.32 -9.91 -11.33
CA PRO A 78 -8.52 -10.63 -10.07
C PRO A 78 -7.36 -11.55 -9.66
N GLN A 79 -6.72 -12.21 -10.61
CA GLN A 79 -5.63 -13.15 -10.36
C GLN A 79 -4.30 -12.49 -9.93
N ASP A 80 -4.20 -11.16 -10.04
CA ASP A 80 -3.03 -10.41 -9.60
C ASP A 80 -3.15 -9.94 -8.14
N ALA A 81 -4.37 -10.01 -7.57
CA ALA A 81 -4.68 -9.62 -6.19
C ALA A 81 -4.52 -10.81 -5.23
#